data_AF-A0A7C9E8B4-F1
#
_entry.id   AF-A0A7C9E8B4-F1
#
_cell.length_a   1.000
_cell.length_b   1.000
_cell.length_c   1.000
_cell.angle_alpha   90.00
_cell.angle_beta   90.00
_cell.angle_gamma   90.00
#
_symmetry.space_group_name_H-M   'P 1'
#
loop_
_entity.id
_entity.type
_entity.pdbx_description
1 polymer ?
#
loop_
_entity_poly.entity_id
_entity_poly.type
_entity_poly.pdbx_seq_one_letter_code
_entity_poly.pdbx_strand_id
1 'polypeptide(L)'
;KKVRMFRAIFENIHTATRVVLALRQPKSQLHCQPSPKPFSFLPLSRLTTIATPPMAAADEATLRQALAQKQVAVDAQAAAVREMKAAKSNDKAAMDAAVEALKALKMEKSSIEGQLQEVVRSNGSDSSANREAFRQSVINTLERRLFYIPSFKIYRGVAGLYDYGPPGCAVKSNVLAFWRQHFVLEENMLEVDCPCV
;
A
#
# COMPACT_ATOMS: atom_id res chain seq x y z
N LYS A 1 -10.07 -8.37 10.61
CA LYS A 1 -10.74 -9.19 9.57
C LYS A 1 -10.98 -8.40 8.27
N LYS A 2 -11.70 -7.26 8.28
CA LYS A 2 -11.87 -6.36 7.10
C LYS A 2 -10.58 -5.90 6.39
N VAL A 3 -9.49 -5.63 7.11
CA VAL A 3 -8.21 -5.19 6.50
C VAL A 3 -7.48 -6.33 5.76
N ARG A 4 -7.65 -7.59 6.19
CA ARG A 4 -7.11 -8.75 5.45
C ARG A 4 -7.91 -9.03 4.17
N MET A 5 -9.22 -8.78 4.21
CA MET A 5 -10.14 -8.92 3.07
C MET A 5 -9.77 -7.99 1.90
N PHE A 6 -9.50 -6.70 2.17
CA PHE A 6 -9.10 -5.76 1.11
C PHE A 6 -7.71 -6.07 0.52
N ARG A 7 -6.77 -6.57 1.34
CA ARG A 7 -5.43 -6.96 0.88
C ARG A 7 -5.46 -8.17 -0.05
N ALA A 8 -6.27 -9.17 0.26
CA ALA A 8 -6.44 -10.37 -0.59
C ALA A 8 -7.11 -10.04 -1.93
N ILE A 9 -8.10 -9.14 -1.94
CA ILE A 9 -8.76 -8.68 -3.17
C ILE A 9 -7.77 -7.93 -4.08
N PHE A 10 -6.94 -7.05 -3.52
CA PHE A 10 -6.01 -6.22 -4.30
C PHE A 10 -4.82 -7.02 -4.86
N GLU A 11 -4.26 -7.96 -4.09
CA GLU A 11 -3.16 -8.82 -4.55
C GLU A 11 -3.61 -9.79 -5.67
N ASN A 12 -4.86 -10.25 -5.66
CA ASN A 12 -5.38 -11.17 -6.67
C ASN A 12 -5.74 -10.45 -8.00
N ILE A 13 -6.23 -9.21 -7.93
CA ILE A 13 -6.49 -8.36 -9.11
C ILE A 13 -5.19 -7.99 -9.85
N HIS A 14 -4.10 -7.76 -9.11
CA HIS A 14 -2.79 -7.44 -9.69
C HIS A 14 -2.19 -8.64 -10.46
N THR A 15 -2.40 -9.86 -9.97
CA THR A 15 -2.03 -11.10 -10.68
C THR A 15 -2.90 -11.35 -11.91
N ALA A 16 -4.21 -11.12 -11.84
CA ALA A 16 -5.12 -11.30 -12.96
C ALA A 16 -4.86 -10.29 -14.12
N THR A 17 -4.45 -9.06 -13.79
CA THR A 17 -4.13 -8.03 -14.80
C THR A 17 -2.87 -8.39 -15.61
N ARG A 18 -1.89 -9.06 -14.98
CA ARG A 18 -0.69 -9.58 -15.69
C ARG A 18 -1.02 -10.72 -16.65
N VAL A 19 -2.00 -11.57 -16.33
CA VAL A 19 -2.45 -12.65 -17.22
C VAL A 19 -3.23 -12.11 -18.42
N VAL A 20 -4.07 -11.09 -18.23
CA VAL A 20 -4.86 -10.49 -19.33
C VAL A 20 -3.98 -9.65 -20.28
N LEU A 21 -2.92 -8.98 -19.78
CA LEU A 21 -2.00 -8.23 -20.63
C LEU A 21 -1.08 -9.14 -21.49
N ALA A 22 -0.88 -10.39 -21.07
CA ALA A 22 -0.05 -11.38 -21.78
C ALA A 22 -0.76 -12.04 -22.97
N LEU A 23 -2.06 -11.82 -23.16
CA LEU A 23 -2.84 -12.36 -24.29
C LEU A 23 -3.09 -11.33 -25.40
N ARG A 24 -2.03 -10.62 -25.80
CA ARG A 24 -2.03 -9.83 -27.05
C ARG A 24 -1.31 -10.61 -28.15
N GLN A 25 -2.04 -11.50 -28.81
CA GLN A 25 -1.65 -12.08 -30.10
C GLN A 25 -2.45 -11.40 -31.23
N PRO A 26 -1.83 -11.20 -32.42
CA PRO A 26 -2.36 -10.37 -33.49
C PRO A 26 -3.54 -11.04 -34.21
N LYS A 27 -4.50 -10.23 -34.66
CA LYS A 27 -5.57 -10.63 -35.58
C LYS A 27 -4.96 -11.03 -36.92
N SER A 28 -5.05 -12.31 -37.29
CA SER A 28 -5.22 -12.73 -38.69
C SER A 28 -5.66 -14.19 -38.81
N GLN A 29 -6.72 -14.37 -39.60
CA GLN A 29 -7.16 -15.58 -40.30
C GLN A 29 -8.03 -16.62 -39.57
N LEU A 30 -9.18 -16.85 -40.21
CA LEU A 30 -10.12 -17.94 -39.99
C LEU A 30 -9.48 -19.32 -40.27
N HIS A 31 -10.12 -20.35 -39.69
CA HIS A 31 -10.20 -21.75 -40.15
C HIS A 31 -9.45 -22.82 -39.31
N CYS A 32 -10.27 -23.71 -38.74
CA CYS A 32 -10.08 -25.11 -38.27
C CYS A 32 -8.74 -25.61 -37.69
N GLN A 33 -8.83 -26.10 -36.44
CA GLN A 33 -7.88 -26.97 -35.71
C GLN A 33 -7.59 -28.30 -36.47
N PRO A 34 -6.41 -28.95 -36.29
CA PRO A 34 -6.23 -29.86 -35.15
C PRO A 34 -4.79 -30.05 -34.56
N SER A 35 -4.78 -30.24 -33.22
CA SER A 35 -3.88 -31.07 -32.37
C SER A 35 -2.43 -30.64 -32.04
N PRO A 36 -1.90 -30.98 -30.83
CA PRO A 36 -0.73 -30.33 -30.24
C PRO A 36 0.55 -31.18 -30.30
N LYS A 37 1.71 -30.53 -30.45
CA LYS A 37 3.03 -31.10 -30.13
C LYS A 37 3.84 -30.15 -29.24
N PRO A 38 4.66 -30.68 -28.32
CA PRO A 38 5.30 -29.92 -27.26
C PRO A 38 6.65 -29.35 -27.70
N PHE A 39 6.93 -28.09 -27.38
CA PHE A 39 8.29 -27.54 -27.51
C PHE A 39 8.66 -26.72 -26.27
N SER A 40 9.57 -27.33 -25.49
CA SER A 40 10.73 -26.77 -24.80
C SER A 40 10.65 -25.38 -24.17
N PHE A 41 10.79 -25.42 -22.84
CA PHE A 41 11.29 -24.35 -21.97
C PHE A 41 12.53 -23.66 -22.52
N LEU A 42 12.54 -22.33 -22.46
CA LEU A 42 13.76 -21.54 -22.30
C LEU A 42 13.61 -20.64 -21.06
N PRO A 43 14.58 -20.63 -20.13
CA PRO A 43 14.56 -19.76 -18.97
C PRO A 43 15.15 -18.40 -19.39
N LEU A 44 14.39 -17.32 -19.20
CA LEU A 44 14.96 -15.98 -19.27
C LEU A 44 15.00 -15.37 -17.87
N SER A 45 16.01 -15.82 -17.13
CA SER A 45 16.57 -15.07 -16.02
C SER A 45 17.22 -13.80 -16.59
N ARG A 46 16.62 -12.63 -16.35
CA ARG A 46 17.43 -11.43 -16.15
C ARG A 46 16.70 -10.40 -15.31
N LEU A 47 17.35 -10.09 -14.19
CA LEU A 47 17.10 -9.01 -13.26
C LEU A 47 16.82 -7.68 -13.97
N THR A 48 15.88 -6.94 -13.39
CA THR A 48 16.10 -5.52 -13.11
C THR A 48 15.50 -5.22 -11.75
N THR A 49 16.36 -5.25 -10.73
CA THR A 49 16.13 -4.59 -9.45
C THR A 49 15.86 -3.12 -9.73
N ILE A 50 14.65 -2.64 -9.43
CA ILE A 50 14.37 -1.22 -9.35
C ILE A 50 15.14 -0.72 -8.12
N ALA A 51 16.30 -0.10 -8.37
CA ALA A 51 17.06 0.60 -7.37
C ALA A 51 16.29 1.87 -6.99
N THR A 52 15.53 1.81 -5.90
CA THR A 52 15.16 2.99 -5.12
C THR A 52 16.44 3.68 -4.65
N PRO A 53 16.57 5.01 -4.77
CA PRO A 53 17.77 5.72 -4.36
C PRO A 53 18.01 5.52 -2.85
N PRO A 54 19.21 5.05 -2.44
CA PRO A 54 19.52 4.71 -1.04
C PRO A 54 19.71 5.93 -0.13
N MET A 55 19.71 7.15 -0.66
CA MET A 55 20.14 8.32 0.09
C MET A 55 19.09 8.86 1.08
N ALA A 56 17.81 8.91 0.71
CA ALA A 56 16.76 9.42 1.61
C ALA A 56 16.43 8.46 2.77
N ALA A 57 16.63 7.16 2.58
CA ALA A 57 16.39 6.15 3.61
C ALA A 57 17.47 6.15 4.71
N ALA A 58 18.69 6.56 4.37
CA ALA A 58 19.81 6.61 5.31
C ALA A 58 19.60 7.68 6.39
N ASP A 59 19.07 8.84 6.02
CA ASP A 59 18.87 9.96 6.95
C ASP A 59 17.72 9.69 7.94
N GLU A 60 16.60 9.12 7.48
CA GLU A 60 15.47 8.72 8.35
C GLU A 60 15.87 7.58 9.32
N ALA A 61 16.61 6.58 8.83
CA ALA A 61 17.08 5.46 9.67
C ALA A 61 18.06 5.93 10.75
N THR A 62 18.94 6.87 10.41
CA THR A 62 19.91 7.47 11.34
C THR A 62 19.20 8.25 12.46
N LEU A 63 18.17 9.04 12.11
CA LEU A 63 17.35 9.76 13.09
C LEU A 63 16.59 8.82 14.03
N ARG A 64 16.05 7.70 13.53
CA ARG A 64 15.39 6.67 14.35
C ARG A 64 16.35 6.00 15.33
N GLN A 65 17.57 5.70 14.89
CA GLN A 65 18.61 5.12 15.75
C GLN A 65 19.06 6.11 16.84
N ALA A 66 19.23 7.39 16.49
CA ALA A 66 19.58 8.44 17.44
C ALA A 66 18.48 8.67 18.49
N LEU A 67 17.20 8.64 18.09
CA LEU A 67 16.05 8.73 19.01
C LEU A 67 16.06 7.55 19.99
N ALA A 68 16.24 6.32 19.50
CA ALA A 68 16.31 5.13 20.35
C ALA A 68 17.43 5.22 21.39
N GLN A 69 18.62 5.69 21.00
CA GLN A 69 19.74 5.90 21.91
C GLN A 69 19.44 6.96 22.97
N LYS A 70 18.84 8.09 22.58
CA LYS A 70 18.46 9.16 23.51
C LYS A 70 17.33 8.72 24.45
N GLN A 71 16.39 7.91 23.99
CA GLN A 71 15.36 7.32 24.85
C GLN A 71 15.96 6.42 25.94
N VAL A 72 16.91 5.56 25.58
CA VAL A 72 17.63 4.71 26.56
C VAL A 72 18.39 5.57 27.59
N ALA A 73 19.04 6.65 27.17
CA ALA A 73 19.74 7.57 28.07
C ALA A 73 18.77 8.31 29.03
N VAL A 74 17.59 8.72 28.55
CA VAL A 74 16.54 9.33 29.37
C VAL A 74 16.02 8.33 30.41
N ASP A 75 15.82 7.08 30.03
CA ASP A 75 15.33 6.03 30.92
C ASP A 75 16.38 5.67 31.99
N ALA A 76 17.67 5.63 31.63
CA ALA A 76 18.77 5.44 32.57
C ALA A 76 18.90 6.60 33.58
N GLN A 77 18.85 7.85 33.11
CA GLN A 77 18.90 9.02 34.00
C GLN A 77 17.65 9.11 34.89
N ALA A 78 16.47 8.72 34.37
CA ALA A 78 15.25 8.66 35.16
C ALA A 78 15.31 7.56 36.24
N ALA A 79 15.91 6.42 35.96
CA ALA A 79 16.15 5.37 36.95
C ALA A 79 17.08 5.86 38.07
N ALA A 80 18.21 6.50 37.71
CA ALA A 80 19.13 7.09 38.67
C ALA A 80 18.45 8.16 39.56
N VAL A 81 17.61 9.03 38.99
CA VAL A 81 16.83 10.02 39.76
C VAL A 81 15.80 9.36 40.69
N ARG A 82 15.20 8.23 40.29
CA ARG A 82 14.27 7.48 41.16
C ARG A 82 15.01 6.80 42.31
N GLU A 83 16.17 6.21 42.05
CA GLU A 83 17.03 5.59 43.07
C GLU A 83 17.55 6.62 44.07
N MET A 84 18.05 7.75 43.57
CA MET A 84 18.47 8.91 44.36
C MET A 84 17.33 9.43 45.26
N LYS A 85 16.11 9.53 44.72
CA LYS A 85 14.92 9.91 45.51
C LYS A 85 14.48 8.84 46.52
N ALA A 86 14.64 7.56 46.21
CA ALA A 86 14.28 6.45 47.09
C ALA A 86 15.24 6.30 48.29
N ALA A 87 16.53 6.60 48.08
CA ALA A 87 17.58 6.52 49.09
C ALA A 87 17.49 7.61 50.19
N LYS A 88 16.58 8.62 50.06
CA LYS A 88 16.43 9.75 51.00
C LYS A 88 17.78 10.40 51.38
N SER A 89 18.68 10.57 50.41
CA SER A 89 19.91 11.33 50.65
C SER A 89 19.60 12.82 50.82
N ASN A 90 20.30 13.50 51.74
CA ASN A 90 20.07 14.90 52.10
C ASN A 90 20.69 15.89 51.09
N ASP A 91 21.27 15.38 50.00
CA ASP A 91 21.96 16.15 48.98
C ASP A 91 20.97 16.71 47.95
N LYS A 92 20.17 17.69 48.38
CA LYS A 92 19.20 18.40 47.53
C LYS A 92 19.85 19.00 46.26
N ALA A 93 21.08 19.49 46.39
CA ALA A 93 21.86 20.00 45.26
C ALA A 93 22.17 18.91 44.20
N ALA A 94 22.42 17.67 44.62
CA ALA A 94 22.66 16.55 43.70
C ALA A 94 21.37 16.10 43.00
N MET A 95 20.22 16.18 43.68
CA MET A 95 18.91 15.93 43.06
C MET A 95 18.57 16.97 41.99
N ASP A 96 18.79 18.26 42.31
CA ASP A 96 18.49 19.35 41.41
C ASP A 96 19.37 19.29 40.15
N ALA A 97 20.67 19.00 40.31
CA ALA A 97 21.59 18.76 39.20
C ALA A 97 21.17 17.56 38.32
N ALA A 98 20.76 16.44 38.92
CA ALA A 98 20.32 15.25 38.18
C ALA A 98 18.99 15.48 37.43
N VAL A 99 18.08 16.28 38.00
CA VAL A 99 16.81 16.67 37.37
C VAL A 99 17.05 17.64 36.21
N GLU A 100 18.01 18.56 36.33
CA GLU A 100 18.39 19.47 35.24
C GLU A 100 19.03 18.71 34.08
N ALA A 101 19.91 17.73 34.35
CA ALA A 101 20.45 16.82 33.33
C ALA A 101 19.35 16.02 32.61
N LEU A 102 18.32 15.56 33.35
CA LEU A 102 17.18 14.87 32.76
C LEU A 102 16.31 15.78 31.87
N LYS A 103 16.17 17.06 32.23
CA LYS A 103 15.47 18.05 31.39
C LYS A 103 16.24 18.32 30.09
N ALA A 104 17.57 18.43 30.15
CA ALA A 104 18.41 18.61 28.97
C ALA A 104 18.26 17.44 27.98
N LEU A 105 18.37 16.19 28.46
CA LEU A 105 18.20 14.99 27.61
C LEU A 105 16.80 14.88 26.98
N LYS A 106 15.76 15.35 27.68
CA LYS A 106 14.39 15.40 27.14
C LYS A 106 14.22 16.46 26.05
N MET A 107 14.88 17.61 26.18
CA MET A 107 14.88 18.65 25.12
C MET A 107 15.56 18.13 23.85
N GLU A 108 16.69 17.45 23.97
CA GLU A 108 17.38 16.83 22.83
C GLU A 108 16.53 15.74 22.16
N LYS A 109 15.88 14.87 22.97
CA LYS A 109 14.94 13.87 22.45
C LYS A 109 13.79 14.54 21.68
N SER A 110 13.19 15.59 22.25
CA SER A 110 12.11 16.34 21.59
C SER A 110 12.55 16.99 20.28
N SER A 111 13.81 17.45 20.19
CA SER A 111 14.35 18.03 18.96
C SER A 111 14.50 16.98 17.85
N ILE A 112 15.01 15.79 18.18
CA ILE A 112 15.16 14.67 17.25
C ILE A 112 13.79 14.12 16.82
N GLU A 113 12.83 14.03 17.75
CA GLU A 113 11.44 13.66 17.44
C GLU A 113 10.80 14.64 16.46
N GLY A 114 11.03 15.95 16.63
CA GLY A 114 10.57 16.98 15.70
C GLY A 114 11.19 16.85 14.30
N GLN A 115 12.50 16.61 14.22
CA GLN A 115 13.20 16.39 12.94
C GLN A 115 12.70 15.13 12.22
N LEU A 116 12.50 14.03 12.96
CA LEU A 116 11.95 12.80 12.40
C LEU A 116 10.49 13.02 11.94
N GLN A 117 9.70 13.75 12.72
CA GLN A 117 8.32 14.06 12.36
C GLN A 117 8.24 14.89 11.07
N GLU A 118 9.18 15.80 10.85
CA GLU A 118 9.25 16.59 9.61
C GLU A 118 9.64 15.73 8.39
N VAL A 119 10.64 14.84 8.53
CA VAL A 119 11.04 13.90 7.47
C VAL A 119 9.92 12.91 7.13
N VAL A 120 9.18 12.43 8.14
CA VAL A 120 8.03 11.55 7.92
C VAL A 120 6.87 12.31 7.25
N ARG A 121 6.70 13.59 7.53
CA ARG A 121 5.68 14.46 6.92
C ARG A 121 5.99 14.80 5.47
N SER A 122 7.24 15.08 5.13
CA SER A 122 7.66 15.39 3.76
C SER A 122 7.52 14.19 2.81
N ASN A 123 7.67 12.96 3.31
CA ASN A 123 7.32 11.75 2.55
C ASN A 123 5.80 11.60 2.26
N GLY A 124 4.95 12.32 3.00
CA GLY A 124 3.49 12.26 2.85
C GLY A 124 2.87 13.40 2.01
N SER A 125 3.54 14.54 1.87
CA SER A 125 2.95 15.75 1.27
C SER A 125 2.93 15.75 -0.27
N ASP A 126 3.89 15.09 -0.92
CA ASP A 126 3.95 14.95 -2.40
C ASP A 126 2.95 13.90 -2.95
N SER A 127 2.21 13.24 -2.07
CA SER A 127 1.27 12.18 -2.46
C SER A 127 -0.04 12.70 -3.05
N SER A 128 -0.43 13.97 -2.87
CA SER A 128 -1.74 14.44 -3.35
C SER A 128 -1.75 14.64 -4.88
N ALA A 129 -0.79 15.40 -5.39
CA ALA A 129 -0.65 15.63 -6.84
C ALA A 129 -0.29 14.33 -7.58
N ASN A 130 0.57 13.50 -6.99
CA ASN A 130 0.96 12.23 -7.57
C ASN A 130 -0.22 11.23 -7.63
N ARG A 131 -1.08 11.18 -6.61
CA ARG A 131 -2.31 10.35 -6.64
C ARG A 131 -3.28 10.80 -7.72
N GLU A 132 -3.44 12.11 -7.90
CA GLU A 132 -4.34 12.64 -8.93
C GLU A 132 -3.81 12.37 -10.34
N ALA A 133 -2.51 12.58 -10.57
CA ALA A 133 -1.85 12.22 -11.82
C ALA A 133 -1.97 10.71 -12.11
N PHE A 134 -1.76 9.87 -11.10
CA PHE A 134 -1.96 8.43 -11.21
C PHE A 134 -3.41 8.07 -11.53
N ARG A 135 -4.38 8.68 -10.84
CA ARG A 135 -5.81 8.47 -11.07
C ARG A 135 -6.18 8.79 -12.52
N GLN A 136 -5.71 9.92 -13.05
CA GLN A 136 -5.94 10.32 -14.44
C GLN A 136 -5.30 9.33 -15.43
N SER A 137 -4.08 8.87 -15.15
CA SER A 137 -3.40 7.86 -15.98
C SER A 137 -4.17 6.53 -16.03
N VAL A 138 -4.68 6.08 -14.88
CA VAL A 138 -5.50 4.87 -14.77
C VAL A 138 -6.81 5.03 -15.54
N ILE A 139 -7.55 6.12 -15.32
CA ILE A 139 -8.81 6.40 -16.03
C ILE A 139 -8.61 6.39 -17.54
N ASN A 140 -7.58 7.11 -18.02
CA ASN A 140 -7.26 7.18 -19.44
C ASN A 140 -6.92 5.79 -20.01
N THR A 141 -6.19 4.97 -19.25
CA THR A 141 -5.85 3.61 -19.67
C THR A 141 -7.09 2.72 -19.75
N LEU A 142 -7.98 2.78 -18.75
CA LEU A 142 -9.20 1.97 -18.71
C LEU A 142 -10.17 2.33 -19.84
N GLU A 143 -10.35 3.62 -20.13
CA GLU A 143 -11.18 4.10 -21.23
C GLU A 143 -10.60 3.70 -22.60
N ARG A 144 -9.28 3.88 -22.81
CA ARG A 144 -8.61 3.47 -24.07
C ARG A 144 -8.63 1.97 -24.31
N ARG A 145 -8.68 1.17 -23.25
CA ARG A 145 -8.74 -0.29 -23.31
C ARG A 145 -10.17 -0.83 -23.26
N LEU A 146 -11.17 0.04 -23.26
CA LEU A 146 -12.59 -0.31 -23.24
C LEU A 146 -12.95 -1.23 -22.05
N PHE A 147 -12.39 -0.96 -20.87
CA PHE A 147 -12.84 -1.61 -19.64
C PHE A 147 -14.23 -1.12 -19.26
N TYR A 148 -14.43 0.20 -19.30
CA TYR A 148 -15.72 0.85 -19.18
C TYR A 148 -15.80 2.06 -20.12
N ILE A 149 -17.01 2.47 -20.45
CA ILE A 149 -17.31 3.64 -21.28
C ILE A 149 -18.49 4.37 -20.61
N PRO A 150 -18.52 5.72 -20.59
CA PRO A 150 -19.73 6.44 -20.19
C PRO A 150 -20.93 6.00 -21.05
N SER A 151 -22.04 5.63 -20.42
CA SER A 151 -23.21 5.18 -21.17
C SER A 151 -23.74 6.30 -22.06
N PHE A 152 -24.26 5.93 -23.23
CA PHE A 152 -24.77 6.88 -24.23
C PHE A 152 -23.73 7.90 -24.71
N LYS A 153 -22.45 7.53 -24.81
CA LYS A 153 -21.36 8.42 -25.25
C LYS A 153 -21.63 9.13 -26.58
N ILE A 154 -22.31 8.48 -27.53
CA ILE A 154 -22.71 9.08 -28.82
C ILE A 154 -23.77 10.18 -28.66
N TYR A 155 -24.51 10.19 -27.55
CA TYR A 155 -25.55 11.16 -27.21
C TYR A 155 -25.12 12.11 -26.08
N ARG A 156 -23.83 12.49 -26.05
CA ARG A 156 -23.18 13.34 -25.02
C ARG A 156 -22.97 12.69 -23.64
N GLY A 157 -23.46 11.48 -23.45
CA GLY A 157 -23.30 10.72 -22.21
C GLY A 157 -24.21 11.18 -21.07
N VAL A 158 -24.47 10.28 -20.12
CA VAL A 158 -25.23 10.56 -18.91
C VAL A 158 -24.32 10.38 -17.70
N ALA A 159 -24.25 11.38 -16.83
CA ALA A 159 -23.44 11.30 -15.61
C ALA A 159 -23.97 10.19 -14.69
N GLY A 160 -23.06 9.35 -14.18
CA GLY A 160 -23.41 8.26 -13.27
C GLY A 160 -23.76 6.93 -13.93
N LEU A 161 -23.87 6.86 -15.26
CA LEU A 161 -24.11 5.61 -16.00
C LEU A 161 -22.86 5.21 -16.80
N TYR A 162 -22.50 3.92 -16.71
CA TYR A 162 -21.33 3.35 -17.37
C TYR A 162 -21.61 1.96 -17.95
N ASP A 163 -21.14 1.75 -19.18
CA ASP A 163 -21.21 0.48 -19.89
C ASP A 163 -19.86 -0.25 -19.76
N TYR A 164 -19.87 -1.51 -19.35
CA TYR A 164 -18.66 -2.33 -19.29
C TYR A 164 -18.35 -2.94 -20.66
N GLY A 165 -17.10 -2.80 -21.12
CA GLY A 165 -16.65 -3.47 -22.34
C GLY A 165 -16.26 -4.93 -22.07
N PRO A 166 -15.85 -5.69 -23.11
CA PRO A 166 -15.51 -7.11 -22.97
C PRO A 166 -14.52 -7.44 -21.84
N PRO A 167 -13.39 -6.72 -21.65
CA PRO A 167 -12.50 -7.00 -20.53
C PRO A 167 -13.09 -6.58 -19.18
N GLY A 168 -13.92 -5.53 -19.13
CA GLY A 168 -14.61 -5.11 -17.90
C GLY A 168 -15.65 -6.14 -17.44
N CYS A 169 -16.42 -6.70 -18.38
CA CYS A 169 -17.36 -7.79 -18.10
C CYS A 169 -16.67 -9.04 -17.55
N ALA A 170 -15.50 -9.39 -18.10
CA ALA A 170 -14.70 -10.52 -17.61
C ALA A 170 -14.22 -10.28 -16.16
N VAL A 171 -13.69 -9.08 -15.87
CA VAL A 171 -13.27 -8.72 -14.50
C VAL A 171 -14.46 -8.75 -13.54
N LYS A 172 -15.61 -8.17 -13.92
CA LYS A 172 -16.83 -8.20 -13.11
C LYS A 172 -17.25 -9.64 -12.79
N SER A 173 -17.27 -10.51 -13.79
CA SER A 173 -17.61 -11.93 -13.59
C SER A 173 -16.66 -12.63 -12.63
N ASN A 174 -15.34 -12.40 -12.79
CA ASN A 174 -14.32 -13.00 -11.93
C ASN A 174 -14.47 -12.55 -10.46
N VAL A 175 -14.75 -11.26 -10.24
CA VAL A 175 -14.97 -10.73 -8.88
C VAL A 175 -16.22 -11.34 -8.25
N LEU A 176 -17.32 -11.45 -9.01
CA LEU A 176 -18.55 -12.08 -8.52
C LEU A 176 -18.34 -13.57 -8.21
N ALA A 177 -17.62 -14.29 -9.07
CA ALA A 177 -17.31 -15.70 -8.85
C ALA A 177 -16.47 -15.91 -7.59
N PHE A 178 -15.44 -15.09 -7.38
CA PHE A 178 -14.63 -15.12 -6.16
C PHE A 178 -15.46 -14.80 -4.91
N TRP A 179 -16.35 -13.82 -5.00
CA TRP A 179 -17.24 -13.45 -3.90
C TRP A 179 -18.18 -14.60 -3.52
N ARG A 180 -18.81 -15.25 -4.52
CA ARG A 180 -19.63 -16.45 -4.30
C ARG A 180 -18.83 -17.58 -3.68
N GLN A 181 -17.62 -17.84 -4.18
CA GLN A 181 -16.77 -18.88 -3.62
C GLN A 181 -16.50 -18.65 -2.13
N HIS A 182 -16.17 -17.42 -1.75
CA HIS A 182 -15.89 -17.10 -0.36
C HIS A 182 -17.14 -17.18 0.53
N PHE A 183 -18.24 -16.56 0.11
CA PHE A 183 -19.39 -16.34 0.99
C PHE A 183 -20.45 -17.43 0.91
N VAL A 184 -20.72 -17.93 -0.29
CA VAL A 184 -21.73 -18.98 -0.50
C VAL A 184 -21.15 -20.34 -0.12
N LEU A 185 -19.92 -20.66 -0.54
CA LEU A 185 -19.33 -21.98 -0.31
C LEU A 185 -18.60 -22.10 1.04
N GLU A 186 -17.75 -21.14 1.43
CA GLU A 186 -16.98 -21.27 2.68
C GLU A 186 -17.82 -20.93 3.92
N GLU A 187 -18.69 -19.93 3.83
CA GLU A 187 -19.54 -19.49 4.95
C GLU A 187 -20.97 -20.07 4.91
N ASN A 188 -21.29 -20.92 3.91
CA ASN A 188 -22.61 -21.56 3.71
C ASN A 188 -23.80 -20.57 3.68
N MET A 189 -23.62 -19.39 3.08
CA MET A 189 -24.72 -18.43 2.94
C MET A 189 -25.63 -18.76 1.74
N LEU A 190 -26.93 -18.50 1.90
CA LEU A 190 -27.93 -18.66 0.83
C LEU A 190 -27.85 -17.49 -0.15
N GLU A 191 -27.50 -17.76 -1.41
CA GLU A 191 -27.62 -16.78 -2.50
C GLU A 191 -29.09 -16.62 -2.91
N VAL A 192 -29.57 -15.39 -2.98
CA VAL A 192 -30.94 -15.05 -3.40
C VAL A 192 -30.85 -14.02 -4.52
N ASP A 193 -31.56 -14.24 -5.63
CA ASP A 193 -31.69 -13.30 -6.73
C ASP A 193 -33.16 -12.84 -6.85
N CYS A 194 -33.39 -11.53 -6.84
CA CYS A 194 -34.72 -10.92 -6.84
C CYS A 194 -34.86 -9.97 -8.03
N PRO A 195 -36.03 -9.88 -8.67
CA PRO A 195 -36.25 -8.96 -9.78
C PRO A 195 -36.16 -7.50 -9.30
N CYS A 196 -35.49 -6.64 -10.07
CA CYS A 196 -35.57 -5.19 -9.91
C CYS A 196 -36.75 -4.64 -10.74
N VAL A 197 -37.57 -3.78 -10.13
CA VAL A 197 -38.72 -3.08 -10.75
C VAL A 197 -38.39 -1.61 -10.91
#